data_AF-A0A560C2W9-F1
#
_entry.id   AF-A0A560C2W9-F1
#
_cell.length_a   1.000
_cell.length_b   1.000
_cell.length_c   1.000
_cell.angle_alpha   90.00
_cell.angle_beta   90.00
_cell.angle_gamma   90.00
#
_symmetry.space_group_name_H-M   'P 1'
#
loop_
_entity.id
_entity.type
_entity.pdbx_description
1 polymer ?
#
loop_
_entity_poly.entity_id
_entity_poly.type
_entity_poly.pdbx_seq_one_letter_code
_entity_poly.pdbx_strand_id
1 'polypeptide(L)'
;MTGTATLLHDIQALAAALEDTRDQMEAGLAADLTGLDTRVAALCAEAQSARGDAELAAALERLLPTLDAVASALTRQRETLAAATEGRHDPHTARQRASAAYGRGTTAAPGDLPPDPPATPSRQS
;
A
#
# COMPACT_ATOMS: atom_id res chain seq x y z
N MET A 1 44.95 7.76 -0.77
CA MET A 1 44.47 6.37 -0.88
C MET A 1 43.32 6.04 0.07
N THR A 2 42.80 6.98 0.87
CA THR A 2 41.71 6.75 1.84
C THR A 2 40.30 6.88 1.27
N GLY A 3 40.13 7.45 0.07
CA GLY A 3 38.82 7.69 -0.55
C GLY A 3 38.06 6.42 -0.87
N THR A 4 38.66 5.49 -1.63
CA THR A 4 37.96 4.26 -2.04
C THR A 4 37.59 3.35 -0.88
N ALA A 5 38.46 3.23 0.13
CA ALA A 5 38.17 2.42 1.32
C ALA A 5 36.98 2.96 2.12
N THR A 6 36.86 4.29 2.21
CA THR A 6 35.71 4.96 2.84
C THR A 6 34.44 4.70 2.03
N LEU A 7 34.53 4.85 0.70
CA LEU A 7 33.40 4.60 -0.21
C LEU A 7 32.91 3.14 -0.17
N LEU A 8 33.83 2.18 -0.11
CA LEU A 8 33.50 0.76 0.06
C LEU A 8 32.79 0.49 1.39
N HIS A 9 33.22 1.16 2.48
CA HIS A 9 32.54 1.08 3.76
C HIS A 9 31.13 1.67 3.69
N ASP A 10 30.96 2.81 3.01
CA ASP A 10 29.65 3.45 2.84
C ASP A 10 28.69 2.59 2.00
N ILE A 11 29.19 1.89 0.97
CA ILE A 11 28.40 0.92 0.20
C ILE A 11 27.93 -0.23 1.09
N GLN A 12 28.80 -0.76 1.94
CA GLN A 12 28.45 -1.85 2.86
C GLN A 12 27.44 -1.39 3.91
N ALA A 13 27.63 -0.20 4.48
CA ALA A 13 26.69 0.38 5.43
C ALA A 13 25.31 0.62 4.79
N LEU A 14 25.28 1.06 3.54
CA LEU A 14 24.04 1.20 2.76
C LEU A 14 23.37 -0.15 2.51
N ALA A 15 24.12 -1.18 2.11
CA ALA A 15 23.59 -2.52 1.92
C ALA A 15 22.94 -3.07 3.21
N ALA A 16 23.62 -2.94 4.34
CA ALA A 16 23.10 -3.37 5.64
C ALA A 16 21.83 -2.61 6.04
N ALA A 17 21.78 -1.29 5.81
CA ALA A 17 20.59 -0.49 6.09
C ALA A 17 19.40 -0.90 5.20
N LEU A 18 19.64 -1.24 3.94
CA LEU A 18 18.59 -1.73 3.03
C LEU A 18 18.09 -3.13 3.42
N GLU A 19 18.97 -4.01 3.88
CA GLU A 19 18.58 -5.33 4.43
C GLU A 19 17.73 -5.19 5.69
N ASP A 20 18.14 -4.35 6.64
CA ASP A 20 17.35 -4.08 7.85
C ASP A 20 15.99 -3.48 7.51
N THR A 21 15.95 -2.57 6.53
CA THR A 21 14.71 -1.99 6.03
C THR A 21 13.78 -3.06 5.43
N ARG A 22 14.33 -3.99 4.64
CA ARG A 22 13.57 -5.12 4.09
C ARG A 22 12.99 -5.97 5.23
N ASP A 23 13.80 -6.32 6.23
CA ASP A 23 13.38 -7.17 7.34
C ASP A 23 12.28 -6.51 8.18
N GLN A 24 12.37 -5.19 8.40
CA GLN A 24 11.31 -4.40 9.00
C GLN A 24 10.01 -4.46 8.19
N MET A 25 10.09 -4.34 6.86
CA MET A 25 8.93 -4.42 5.98
C MET A 25 8.30 -5.82 5.95
N GLU A 26 9.11 -6.87 5.98
CA GLU A 26 8.64 -8.26 6.08
C GLU A 26 7.96 -8.54 7.43
N ALA A 27 8.40 -7.87 8.50
CA ALA A 27 7.73 -7.85 9.79
C ALA A 27 6.45 -6.99 9.81
N GLY A 28 6.09 -6.35 8.68
CA GLY A 28 4.90 -5.51 8.55
C GLY A 28 5.06 -4.08 9.09
N LEU A 29 6.28 -3.65 9.39
CA LEU A 29 6.58 -2.29 9.82
C LEU A 29 6.71 -1.36 8.62
N ALA A 30 6.47 -0.07 8.84
CA ALA A 30 6.72 0.95 7.83
C ALA A 30 8.23 1.22 7.75
N ALA A 31 8.81 1.07 6.57
CA ALA A 31 10.18 1.47 6.29
C ALA A 31 10.29 3.00 6.22
N ASP A 32 11.26 3.56 6.94
CA ASP A 32 11.69 4.94 6.70
C ASP A 32 12.76 4.96 5.60
N LEU A 33 12.38 5.48 4.42
CA LEU A 33 13.26 5.63 3.26
C LEU A 33 13.68 7.08 3.05
N THR A 34 13.42 7.96 4.01
CA THR A 34 13.68 9.39 3.88
C THR A 34 15.17 9.64 3.65
N GLY A 35 15.50 10.34 2.55
CA GLY A 35 16.89 10.71 2.21
C GLY A 35 17.74 9.59 1.61
N LEU A 36 17.16 8.41 1.37
CA LEU A 36 17.86 7.31 0.68
C LEU A 36 18.28 7.73 -0.73
N ASP A 37 17.43 8.46 -1.46
CA ASP A 37 17.70 9.00 -2.79
C ASP A 37 18.96 9.88 -2.80
N THR A 38 19.07 10.78 -1.82
CA THR A 38 20.19 11.71 -1.70
C THR A 38 21.48 10.97 -1.36
N ARG A 39 21.41 9.98 -0.46
CA ARG A 39 22.58 9.17 -0.08
C ARG A 39 23.07 8.31 -1.24
N VAL A 40 22.16 7.67 -1.98
CA VAL A 40 22.50 6.90 -3.19
C VAL A 40 23.08 7.81 -4.27
N ALA A 41 22.51 9.00 -4.49
CA ALA A 41 23.02 9.95 -5.48
C ALA A 41 24.44 10.43 -5.15
N ALA A 42 24.73 10.74 -3.89
CA ALA A 42 26.06 11.10 -3.42
C ALA A 42 27.07 9.96 -3.67
N LEU A 43 26.70 8.74 -3.28
CA LEU A 43 27.54 7.56 -3.46
C LEU A 43 27.84 7.27 -4.93
N CYS A 44 26.85 7.42 -5.82
CA CYS A 44 27.03 7.28 -7.26
C CYS A 44 27.96 8.38 -7.83
N ALA A 45 27.83 9.63 -7.37
CA ALA A 45 28.71 10.72 -7.81
C ALA A 45 30.16 10.49 -7.39
N GLU A 46 30.39 10.02 -6.16
CA GLU A 46 31.71 9.67 -5.65
C GLU A 46 32.30 8.47 -6.39
N ALA A 47 31.51 7.42 -6.62
CA ALA A 47 31.95 6.26 -7.39
C ALA A 47 32.32 6.60 -8.83
N GLN A 48 31.57 7.50 -9.47
CA GLN A 48 31.88 7.99 -10.81
C GLN A 48 33.22 8.72 -10.87
N SER A 49 33.63 9.40 -9.79
CA SER A 49 34.94 10.06 -9.69
C SER A 49 36.10 9.08 -9.49
N ALA A 50 35.83 7.88 -8.97
CA ALA A 50 36.78 6.79 -8.74
C ALA A 50 36.79 5.74 -9.87
N ARG A 51 36.41 6.15 -11.09
CA ARG A 51 36.24 5.25 -12.24
C ARG A 51 37.50 4.43 -12.54
N GLY A 52 37.34 3.11 -12.62
CA GLY A 52 38.42 2.16 -12.92
C GLY A 52 38.82 1.26 -11.74
N ASP A 53 38.25 1.51 -10.56
CA ASP A 53 38.43 0.62 -9.41
C ASP A 53 37.52 -0.62 -9.52
N ALA A 54 38.15 -1.79 -9.71
CA ALA A 54 37.45 -3.05 -9.89
C ALA A 54 36.75 -3.54 -8.60
N GLU A 55 37.32 -3.25 -7.43
CA GLU A 55 36.71 -3.63 -6.15
C GLU A 55 35.44 -2.80 -5.89
N LEU A 56 35.50 -1.51 -6.21
CA LEU A 56 34.35 -0.61 -6.13
C LEU A 56 33.24 -1.04 -7.09
N ALA A 57 33.57 -1.37 -8.34
CA ALA A 57 32.60 -1.87 -9.31
C ALA A 57 31.92 -3.15 -8.80
N ALA A 58 32.70 -4.12 -8.30
CA ALA A 58 32.16 -5.35 -7.73
C ALA A 58 31.33 -5.12 -6.46
N ALA A 59 31.61 -4.08 -5.68
CA ALA A 59 30.79 -3.70 -4.52
C ALA A 59 29.44 -3.10 -4.95
N LEU A 60 29.43 -2.24 -5.96
CA LEU A 60 28.20 -1.67 -6.52
C LEU A 60 27.32 -2.73 -7.19
N GLU A 61 27.92 -3.67 -7.93
CA GLU A 61 27.19 -4.79 -8.54
C GLU A 61 26.51 -5.67 -7.48
N ARG A 62 27.18 -5.90 -6.34
CA ARG A 62 26.62 -6.65 -5.21
C ARG A 62 25.48 -5.92 -4.49
N LEU A 63 25.35 -4.60 -4.64
CA LEU A 63 24.27 -3.82 -4.04
C LEU A 63 22.94 -3.96 -4.82
N LEU A 64 23.02 -4.25 -6.13
CA LEU A 64 21.83 -4.31 -7.00
C LEU A 64 20.76 -5.31 -6.53
N PRO A 65 21.08 -6.56 -6.16
CA PRO A 65 20.08 -7.51 -5.69
C PRO A 65 19.37 -7.06 -4.42
N THR A 66 20.07 -6.36 -3.52
CA THR A 66 19.48 -5.81 -2.28
C THR A 66 18.49 -4.70 -2.60
N LEU A 67 18.81 -3.82 -3.56
CA LEU A 67 17.89 -2.78 -4.03
C LEU A 67 16.65 -3.38 -4.70
N ASP A 68 16.82 -4.41 -5.54
CA ASP A 68 15.71 -5.11 -6.19
C ASP A 68 14.79 -5.80 -5.17
N ALA A 69 15.35 -6.38 -4.10
CA ALA A 69 14.59 -6.98 -3.02
C ALA A 69 13.74 -5.96 -2.27
N VAL A 70 14.31 -4.80 -1.94
CA VAL A 70 13.58 -3.69 -1.28
C VAL A 70 12.48 -3.15 -2.20
N ALA A 71 12.76 -2.93 -3.49
CA ALA A 71 11.75 -2.50 -4.47
C ALA A 71 10.58 -3.49 -4.58
N SER A 72 10.88 -4.79 -4.57
CA SER A 72 9.88 -5.86 -4.57
C SER A 72 9.04 -5.85 -3.28
N ALA A 73 9.67 -5.66 -2.12
CA ALA A 73 8.97 -5.55 -0.84
C ALA A 73 8.04 -4.33 -0.81
N LEU A 74 8.49 -3.19 -1.32
CA LEU A 74 7.69 -1.95 -1.39
C LEU A 74 6.47 -2.13 -2.29
N THR A 75 6.65 -2.81 -3.42
CA THR A 75 5.55 -3.12 -4.34
C THR A 75 4.48 -3.97 -3.64
N ARG A 76 4.87 -5.04 -2.96
CA ARG A 76 3.94 -5.89 -2.19
C ARG A 76 3.21 -5.11 -1.09
N GLN A 77 3.92 -4.23 -0.39
CA GLN A 77 3.33 -3.40 0.66
C GLN A 77 2.27 -2.45 0.06
N ARG A 78 2.57 -1.82 -1.07
CA ARG A 78 1.62 -0.96 -1.80
C ARG A 78 0.39 -1.71 -2.28
N GLU A 79 0.56 -2.90 -2.82
CA GLU A 79 -0.56 -3.76 -3.25
C GLU A 79 -1.43 -4.18 -2.05
N THR A 80 -0.81 -4.54 -0.93
CA THR A 80 -1.52 -4.90 0.30
C THR A 80 -2.31 -3.71 0.84
N LEU A 81 -1.72 -2.50 0.84
CA LEU A 81 -2.42 -1.28 1.23
C LEU A 81 -3.58 -0.96 0.27
N ALA A 82 -3.38 -1.10 -1.04
CA ALA A 82 -4.43 -0.90 -2.04
C ALA A 82 -5.61 -1.87 -1.82
N ALA A 83 -5.33 -3.16 -1.66
CA ALA A 83 -6.35 -4.17 -1.36
C ALA A 83 -7.07 -3.90 -0.02
N ALA A 84 -6.35 -3.44 1.01
CA ALA A 84 -6.94 -3.07 2.29
C ALA A 84 -7.82 -1.81 2.19
N THR A 85 -7.51 -0.86 1.29
CA THR A 85 -8.38 0.29 1.01
C THR A 85 -9.61 -0.12 0.21
N GLU A 86 -9.48 -1.03 -0.75
CA GLU A 86 -10.59 -1.53 -1.57
C GLU A 86 -11.58 -2.36 -0.73
N GLY A 87 -11.08 -3.26 0.13
CA GLY A 87 -11.92 -4.04 1.06
C GLY A 87 -12.63 -3.17 2.11
N ARG A 88 -12.08 -2.00 2.46
CA ARG A 88 -12.71 -1.02 3.36
C ARG A 88 -13.87 -0.27 2.69
N HIS A 89 -13.88 -0.20 1.36
CA HIS A 89 -14.97 0.40 0.59
C HIS A 89 -16.12 -0.58 0.29
N ASP A 90 -15.97 -1.89 0.54
CA ASP A 90 -17.00 -2.89 0.21
C ASP A 90 -17.98 -3.38 1.32
N PRO A 91 -18.14 -2.75 2.52
CA PRO A 91 -19.25 -3.15 3.42
C PRO A 91 -20.60 -2.63 2.92
N HIS A 92 -20.61 -1.45 2.27
CA HIS A 92 -21.80 -0.89 1.62
C HIS A 92 -22.10 -1.65 0.33
N THR A 93 -21.04 -1.99 -0.42
CA THR A 93 -20.91 -3.10 -1.36
C THR A 93 -21.88 -4.28 -1.20
N ALA A 94 -21.47 -5.17 -0.29
CA ALA A 94 -22.19 -6.39 0.04
C ALA A 94 -23.60 -6.10 0.60
N ARG A 95 -23.77 -5.09 1.46
CA ARG A 95 -25.07 -4.74 2.04
C ARG A 95 -26.05 -4.20 0.99
N GLN A 96 -25.58 -3.42 0.02
CA GLN A 96 -26.39 -2.83 -1.05
C GLN A 96 -26.79 -3.90 -2.08
N ARG A 97 -25.88 -4.82 -2.42
CA ARG A 97 -26.21 -6.02 -3.20
C ARG A 97 -27.23 -6.91 -2.48
N ALA A 98 -27.05 -7.17 -1.19
CA ALA A 98 -28.01 -7.94 -0.39
C ALA A 98 -29.36 -7.22 -0.24
N SER A 99 -29.36 -5.89 -0.06
CA SER A 99 -30.58 -5.08 -0.01
C SER A 99 -31.28 -5.01 -1.37
N ALA A 100 -30.56 -5.06 -2.49
CA ALA A 100 -31.17 -5.13 -3.82
C ALA A 100 -31.74 -6.53 -4.11
N ALA A 101 -31.10 -7.60 -3.63
CA ALA A 101 -31.53 -8.97 -3.83
C ALA A 101 -32.70 -9.41 -2.91
N TYR A 102 -32.70 -8.94 -1.66
CA TYR A 102 -33.69 -9.31 -0.64
C TYR A 102 -34.62 -8.16 -0.23
N GLY A 103 -34.34 -6.92 -0.64
CA GLY A 103 -35.22 -5.76 -0.50
C GLY A 103 -36.42 -5.87 -1.43
N ARG A 104 -37.31 -6.77 -1.03
CA ARG A 104 -38.64 -6.99 -1.53
C ARG A 104 -39.35 -5.64 -1.77
N GLY A 105 -39.91 -5.49 -2.98
CA GLY A 105 -40.59 -4.30 -3.48
C GLY A 105 -41.47 -3.54 -2.49
N THR A 106 -41.02 -2.34 -2.10
CA THR A 106 -41.87 -1.27 -1.59
C THR A 106 -41.55 0.06 -2.28
N THR A 107 -41.55 0.09 -3.61
CA THR A 107 -42.06 1.29 -4.28
C THR A 107 -43.58 1.21 -4.21
N ALA A 108 -44.11 1.45 -3.00
CA ALA A 108 -45.44 2.00 -2.89
C ALA A 108 -45.35 3.39 -3.52
N ALA A 109 -45.76 3.50 -4.78
CA ALA A 109 -46.09 4.79 -5.35
C ALA A 109 -47.21 5.40 -4.48
N PRO A 110 -47.17 6.71 -4.19
CA PRO A 110 -48.18 7.37 -3.38
C PRO A 110 -49.46 7.49 -4.23
N GLY A 111 -50.39 6.54 -4.08
CA GLY A 111 -51.61 6.53 -4.90
C GLY A 111 -52.73 5.56 -4.50
N ASP A 112 -52.42 4.41 -3.88
CA ASP A 112 -53.47 3.45 -3.49
C ASP A 112 -53.67 3.43 -1.97
N LEU A 113 -54.52 4.36 -1.49
CA LEU A 113 -55.26 4.15 -0.26
C LEU A 113 -56.37 3.11 -0.54
N PRO A 114 -56.51 2.03 0.23
CA PRO A 114 -57.70 1.20 0.13
C PRO A 114 -58.93 2.05 0.48
N PRO A 115 -60.05 1.94 -0.27
CA PRO A 115 -61.25 2.72 0.02
C PRO A 115 -61.77 2.38 1.42
N ASP A 116 -62.09 3.43 2.17
CA ASP A 116 -62.76 3.36 3.48
C ASP A 116 -64.02 2.49 3.36
N PRO A 117 -64.22 1.47 4.24
CA PRO A 117 -65.49 0.76 4.29
C PRO A 117 -66.61 1.71 4.78
N PRO A 118 -67.84 1.60 4.24
CA PRO A 118 -68.93 2.50 4.61
C PRO A 118 -69.29 2.34 6.09
N ALA A 119 -69.46 3.48 6.77
CA ALA A 119 -69.88 3.55 8.16
C ALA A 119 -71.20 2.79 8.39
N THR A 120 -71.19 1.83 9.31
CA THR A 120 -72.40 1.21 9.83
C THR A 120 -73.05 2.11 10.90
N PRO A 121 -74.37 2.33 10.86
CA PRO A 121 -75.03 3.26 11.75
C PRO A 121 -75.07 2.75 13.21
N SER A 122 -74.77 3.66 14.13
CA SER A 122 -74.84 3.51 15.58
C SER A 122 -76.18 2.94 16.04
N ARG A 123 -76.14 1.81 16.74
CA ARG A 123 -77.28 1.25 17.47
C ARG A 123 -77.44 2.03 18.78
N GLN A 124 -78.42 2.92 18.84
CA GLN A 124 -78.89 3.53 20.08
C GLN A 124 -79.43 2.43 21.01
N SER A 125 -79.09 2.51 22.30
CA SER A 125 -79.76 1.81 23.41
C SER A 125 -80.47 2.85 24.25
#